data_AF-A0A349TK42-F1
#
_entry.id   AF-A0A349TK42-F1
#
_cell.length_a   1.000
_cell.length_b   1.000
_cell.length_c   1.000
_cell.angle_alpha   90.00
_cell.angle_beta   90.00
_cell.angle_gamma   90.00
#
_symmetry.space_group_name_H-M   'P 1'
#
loop_
_entity.id
_entity.type
_entity.pdbx_description
1 polymer ?
#
loop_
_entity_poly.entity_id
_entity_poly.type
_entity_poly.pdbx_seq_one_letter_code
_entity_poly.pdbx_strand_id
1 'polypeptide(L)'
;MSFRMAYEHSDAVAAIASLAGANHMDQREAPENPVHILQIHGTNDETIGYQGGDIQDNRYPSALQSVRRWANYNGCSQNGVGRELRDLEASLPGHESGVLKFEVGCKPGGSAELWTIASGTHVPVLSDTFAAQVVEWLLAHPKDN
;
A
#
# COMPACT_ATOMS: atom_id res chain seq x y z
N MET A 1 10.02 -5.83 -1.83
CA MET A 1 9.69 -7.19 -2.33
C MET A 1 8.21 -7.32 -2.70
N SER A 2 7.25 -6.99 -1.83
CA SER A 2 5.82 -7.22 -2.08
C SER A 2 5.34 -6.67 -3.44
N PHE A 3 5.64 -5.41 -3.76
CA PHE A 3 5.26 -4.83 -5.06
C PHE A 3 5.84 -5.56 -6.26
N ARG A 4 7.09 -6.03 -6.16
CA ARG A 4 7.74 -6.80 -7.22
C ARG A 4 7.05 -8.15 -7.40
N MET A 5 6.69 -8.83 -6.30
CA MET A 5 5.93 -10.07 -6.33
C MET A 5 4.57 -9.89 -7.01
N ALA A 6 3.84 -8.83 -6.66
CA ALA A 6 2.56 -8.51 -7.30
C ALA A 6 2.72 -8.23 -8.82
N TYR A 7 3.81 -7.58 -9.22
CA TYR A 7 4.08 -7.26 -10.63
C TYR A 7 4.48 -8.51 -11.44
N GLU A 8 5.43 -9.29 -10.94
CA GLU A 8 6.01 -10.44 -11.66
C GLU A 8 5.11 -11.68 -11.63
N HIS A 9 4.22 -11.80 -10.65
CA HIS A 9 3.33 -12.96 -10.43
C HIS A 9 1.87 -12.54 -10.28
N SER A 10 1.44 -11.59 -11.11
CA SER A 10 0.08 -11.06 -11.07
C SER A 10 -0.99 -12.12 -11.34
N ASP A 11 -0.66 -13.20 -12.02
CA ASP A 11 -1.52 -14.37 -12.26
C ASP A 11 -1.79 -15.17 -10.98
N ALA A 12 -0.80 -15.28 -10.09
CA ALA A 12 -0.88 -16.08 -8.87
C ALA A 12 -1.26 -15.27 -7.62
N VAL A 13 -0.94 -13.99 -7.58
CA VAL A 13 -1.15 -13.13 -6.40
C VAL A 13 -2.46 -12.36 -6.52
N ALA A 14 -3.34 -12.52 -5.53
CA ALA A 14 -4.59 -11.77 -5.42
C ALA A 14 -4.39 -10.38 -4.81
N ALA A 15 -3.63 -10.35 -3.71
CA ALA A 15 -3.43 -9.17 -2.91
C ALA A 15 -2.05 -9.17 -2.25
N ILE A 16 -1.51 -7.98 -2.00
CA ILE A 16 -0.33 -7.80 -1.15
C ILE A 16 -0.56 -6.73 -0.08
N ALA A 17 0.11 -6.89 1.05
CA ALA A 17 0.36 -5.82 2.01
C ALA A 17 1.86 -5.52 2.05
N SER A 18 2.20 -4.23 2.04
CA SER A 18 3.57 -3.73 2.11
C SER A 18 3.67 -2.74 3.26
N LEU A 19 4.47 -3.06 4.29
CA LEU A 19 4.77 -2.17 5.41
C LEU A 19 6.12 -1.50 5.15
N ALA A 20 6.15 -0.17 5.20
CA ALA A 20 7.36 0.66 5.07
C ALA A 20 8.21 0.40 3.81
N GLY A 21 7.62 -0.22 2.78
CA GLY A 21 8.22 -0.41 1.46
C GLY A 21 7.84 0.68 0.46
N ALA A 22 8.42 0.60 -0.74
CA ALA A 22 8.09 1.44 -1.88
C ALA A 22 7.99 0.62 -3.17
N ASN A 23 7.22 1.13 -4.14
CA ASN A 23 7.13 0.53 -5.47
C ASN A 23 8.39 0.84 -6.31
N HIS A 24 8.53 0.25 -7.49
CA HIS A 24 9.61 0.61 -8.41
C HIS A 24 9.43 2.04 -8.95
N MET A 25 10.54 2.69 -9.28
CA MET A 25 10.53 4.07 -9.81
C MET A 25 10.26 4.12 -11.32
N ASP A 26 10.78 3.15 -12.08
CA ASP A 26 10.72 3.17 -13.55
C ASP A 26 9.29 3.17 -14.07
N GLN A 27 9.00 3.89 -15.15
CA GLN A 27 7.73 3.74 -15.86
C GLN A 27 7.73 2.40 -16.61
N ARG A 28 6.71 1.59 -16.37
CA ARG A 28 6.54 0.26 -16.97
C ARG A 28 5.05 0.03 -17.27
N GLU A 29 4.77 -0.81 -18.25
CA GLU A 29 3.41 -1.26 -18.54
C GLU A 29 2.79 -1.96 -17.33
N ALA A 30 1.46 -1.95 -17.26
CA ALA A 30 0.74 -2.67 -16.22
C ALA A 30 0.98 -4.18 -16.34
N PRO A 31 1.05 -4.93 -15.22
CA PRO A 31 1.02 -6.38 -15.26
C PRO A 31 -0.29 -6.87 -15.90
N GLU A 32 -0.27 -8.10 -16.41
CA GLU A 32 -1.39 -8.70 -17.15
C GLU A 32 -2.68 -8.76 -16.32
N ASN A 33 -2.56 -9.14 -15.05
CA ASN A 33 -3.70 -9.30 -14.14
C ASN A 33 -3.73 -8.19 -13.09
N PRO A 34 -4.91 -7.65 -12.75
CA PRO A 34 -5.08 -6.77 -11.60
C PRO A 34 -4.72 -7.48 -10.29
N VAL A 35 -4.22 -6.70 -9.32
CA VAL A 35 -3.84 -7.15 -7.98
C VAL A 35 -4.27 -6.12 -6.95
N HIS A 36 -4.85 -6.54 -5.83
CA HIS A 36 -5.19 -5.67 -4.73
C HIS A 36 -3.94 -5.24 -3.95
N ILE A 37 -3.76 -3.95 -3.73
CA ILE A 37 -2.55 -3.41 -3.12
C ILE A 37 -2.87 -2.65 -1.84
N LEU A 38 -2.24 -3.05 -0.74
CA LEU A 38 -2.20 -2.27 0.49
C LEU A 38 -0.77 -1.82 0.76
N GLN A 39 -0.57 -0.50 0.86
CA GLN A 39 0.65 0.08 1.40
C GLN A 39 0.36 0.66 2.79
N ILE A 40 1.19 0.33 3.76
CA ILE A 40 1.17 0.87 5.12
C ILE A 40 2.48 1.62 5.32
N HIS A 41 2.44 2.88 5.74
CA HIS A 41 3.64 3.71 5.79
C HIS A 41 3.56 4.79 6.86
N GLY A 42 4.63 4.95 7.64
CA GLY A 42 4.76 6.01 8.65
C GLY A 42 5.20 7.34 8.04
N THR A 43 4.69 8.47 8.52
CA THR A 43 5.11 9.78 7.99
C THR A 43 6.51 10.21 8.42
N ASN A 44 7.03 9.63 9.51
CA ASN A 44 8.37 9.86 10.06
C ASN A 44 9.32 8.69 9.75
N ASP A 45 9.07 7.97 8.65
CA ASP A 45 10.00 6.96 8.16
C ASP A 45 11.29 7.63 7.67
N GLU A 46 12.39 7.42 8.39
CA GLU A 46 13.71 7.97 8.09
C GLU A 46 14.57 7.04 7.21
N THR A 47 14.08 5.83 6.91
CA THR A 47 14.80 4.87 6.05
C THR A 47 14.22 4.90 4.64
N ILE A 48 12.93 4.64 4.50
CA ILE A 48 12.18 4.79 3.25
C ILE A 48 11.28 5.99 3.42
N GLY A 49 11.74 7.17 2.98
CA GLY A 49 11.01 8.41 3.19
C GLY A 49 9.57 8.34 2.66
N TYR A 50 8.59 8.79 3.47
CA TYR A 50 7.18 8.83 3.06
C TYR A 50 6.95 9.60 1.75
N GLN A 51 7.74 10.67 1.55
CA GLN A 51 7.71 11.52 0.34
C GLN A 51 8.57 10.97 -0.82
N GLY A 52 9.13 9.77 -0.67
CA GLY A 52 10.08 9.18 -1.60
C GLY A 52 11.51 9.63 -1.30
N GLY A 53 12.47 9.07 -2.01
CA GLY A 53 13.88 9.32 -1.72
C GLY A 53 14.83 8.53 -2.61
N ASP A 54 16.05 8.41 -2.12
CA ASP A 54 17.15 7.69 -2.74
C ASP A 54 17.98 7.00 -1.65
N ILE A 55 18.36 5.74 -1.89
CA ILE A 55 19.35 5.04 -1.08
C ILE A 55 20.43 4.52 -2.02
N GLN A 56 21.64 5.03 -1.90
CA GLN A 56 22.80 4.56 -2.68
C GLN A 56 22.51 4.54 -4.19
N ASP A 57 22.00 5.65 -4.72
CA ASP A 57 21.61 5.83 -6.13
C ASP A 57 20.41 4.97 -6.58
N ASN A 58 19.73 4.32 -5.65
CA ASN A 58 18.47 3.61 -5.89
C ASN A 58 17.28 4.49 -5.48
N ARG A 59 16.75 5.23 -6.44
CA ARG A 59 15.57 6.10 -6.27
C ARG A 59 14.30 5.28 -6.06
N TYR A 60 13.45 5.75 -5.16
CA TYR A 60 12.14 5.17 -4.91
C TYR A 60 11.04 6.25 -4.82
N PRO A 61 9.81 5.92 -5.26
CA PRO A 61 8.68 6.84 -5.23
C PRO A 61 8.16 7.05 -3.80
N SER A 62 7.35 8.09 -3.62
CA SER A 62 6.62 8.31 -2.37
C SER A 62 5.60 7.20 -2.08
N ALA A 63 5.14 7.11 -0.83
CA ALA A 63 4.09 6.16 -0.43
C ALA A 63 2.82 6.36 -1.29
N LEU A 64 2.39 7.61 -1.49
CA LEU A 64 1.23 7.92 -2.33
C LEU A 64 1.48 7.62 -3.81
N GLN A 65 2.68 7.91 -4.34
CA GLN A 65 3.02 7.58 -5.72
C GLN A 65 3.05 6.06 -5.95
N SER A 66 3.52 5.29 -4.96
CA SER A 66 3.52 3.82 -5.00
C SER A 66 2.12 3.25 -5.18
N VAL A 67 1.15 3.74 -4.40
CA VAL A 67 -0.26 3.30 -4.44
C VAL A 67 -0.98 3.82 -5.68
N ARG A 68 -0.80 5.09 -6.07
CA ARG A 68 -1.41 5.65 -7.29
C ARG A 68 -0.97 4.95 -8.56
N ARG A 69 0.30 4.53 -8.62
CA ARG A 69 0.81 3.71 -9.73
C ARG A 69 0.05 2.40 -9.85
N TRP A 70 -0.21 1.72 -8.74
CA TRP A 70 -1.01 0.50 -8.75
C TRP A 70 -2.50 0.74 -8.99
N ALA A 71 -3.05 1.85 -8.50
CA ALA A 71 -4.39 2.28 -8.89
C ALA A 71 -4.48 2.43 -10.43
N ASN A 72 -3.46 3.00 -11.07
CA ASN A 72 -3.40 3.09 -12.53
C ASN A 72 -3.29 1.70 -13.20
N TYR A 73 -2.40 0.83 -12.72
CA TYR A 73 -2.29 -0.55 -13.23
C TYR A 73 -3.60 -1.32 -13.16
N ASN A 74 -4.35 -1.12 -12.08
CA ASN A 74 -5.67 -1.71 -11.87
C ASN A 74 -6.81 -0.98 -12.62
N GLY A 75 -6.52 0.09 -13.37
CA GLY A 75 -7.53 0.87 -14.11
C GLY A 75 -8.40 1.78 -13.25
N CYS A 76 -8.07 1.95 -11.98
CA CYS A 76 -8.83 2.76 -11.04
C CYS A 76 -8.71 4.26 -11.33
N SER A 77 -9.75 5.00 -10.94
CA SER A 77 -9.69 6.45 -10.76
C SER A 77 -8.51 6.84 -9.88
N GLN A 78 -7.86 7.95 -10.24
CA GLN A 78 -6.73 8.51 -9.47
C GLN A 78 -7.20 9.37 -8.29
N ASN A 79 -8.51 9.55 -8.12
CA ASN A 79 -9.10 10.23 -6.98
C ASN A 79 -9.43 9.20 -5.90
N GLY A 80 -8.52 9.08 -4.93
CA GLY A 80 -8.74 8.25 -3.74
C GLY A 80 -9.79 8.87 -2.81
N VAL A 81 -10.51 8.02 -2.09
CA VAL A 81 -11.54 8.41 -1.11
C VAL A 81 -11.04 8.08 0.28
N GLY A 82 -11.14 9.06 1.19
CA GLY A 82 -10.80 8.86 2.61
C GLY A 82 -11.78 7.91 3.30
N ARG A 83 -11.27 7.09 4.22
CA ARG A 83 -12.08 6.18 5.04
C ARG A 83 -11.77 6.36 6.53
N GLU A 84 -12.47 5.59 7.36
CA GLU A 84 -12.33 5.58 8.80
C GLU A 84 -10.88 5.37 9.22
N LEU A 85 -10.46 6.08 10.27
CA LEU A 85 -9.12 5.97 10.82
C LEU A 85 -8.90 4.59 11.45
N ARG A 86 -7.64 4.16 11.49
CA ARG A 86 -7.19 2.90 12.10
C ARG A 86 -6.25 3.16 13.27
N ASP A 87 -6.20 2.21 14.18
CA ASP A 87 -5.20 2.12 15.25
C ASP A 87 -4.20 1.01 14.86
N LEU A 88 -3.03 1.41 14.37
CA LEU A 88 -1.99 0.51 13.83
C LEU A 88 -0.70 0.53 14.65
N GLU A 89 -0.45 1.58 15.42
CA GLU A 89 0.78 1.76 16.20
C GLU A 89 0.51 2.03 17.69
N ALA A 90 0.84 1.04 18.54
CA ALA A 90 0.57 1.04 19.98
C ALA A 90 1.21 2.19 20.76
N SER A 91 2.32 2.75 20.26
CA SER A 91 3.00 3.88 20.93
C SER A 91 2.37 5.24 20.63
N LEU A 92 1.39 5.30 19.72
CA LEU A 92 0.69 6.52 19.34
C LEU A 92 -0.75 6.48 19.89
N PRO A 93 -1.29 7.61 20.39
CA PRO A 93 -2.61 7.61 21.01
C PRO A 93 -3.74 7.66 19.97
N GLY A 94 -4.73 6.77 20.12
CA GLY A 94 -6.00 6.83 19.39
C GLY A 94 -5.97 6.12 18.05
N HIS A 95 -6.81 6.55 17.11
CA HIS A 95 -6.79 6.07 15.72
C HIS A 95 -5.95 7.06 14.90
N GLU A 96 -4.65 6.80 14.83
CA GLU A 96 -3.63 7.67 14.23
C GLU A 96 -3.43 7.43 12.72
N SER A 97 -3.96 6.33 12.20
CA SER A 97 -3.67 5.88 10.85
C SER A 97 -4.78 6.26 9.88
N GLY A 98 -4.48 7.19 8.97
CA GLY A 98 -5.39 7.61 7.91
C GLY A 98 -5.51 6.58 6.80
N VAL A 99 -6.70 6.43 6.20
CA VAL A 99 -6.95 5.49 5.10
C VAL A 99 -7.35 6.24 3.84
N LEU A 100 -6.65 5.99 2.73
CA LEU A 100 -7.00 6.48 1.39
C LEU A 100 -7.18 5.31 0.43
N LYS A 101 -8.40 5.14 -0.10
CA LYS A 101 -8.78 4.00 -0.95
C LYS A 101 -9.04 4.40 -2.40
N PHE A 102 -8.50 3.62 -3.33
CA PHE A 102 -8.69 3.73 -4.78
C PHE A 102 -9.43 2.48 -5.28
N GLU A 103 -10.76 2.57 -5.37
CA GLU A 103 -11.63 1.45 -5.79
C GLU A 103 -12.60 1.81 -6.92
N VAL A 104 -12.71 3.10 -7.27
CA VAL A 104 -13.67 3.58 -8.27
C VAL A 104 -13.16 3.29 -9.68
N GLY A 105 -13.94 2.54 -10.47
CA GLY A 105 -13.64 2.26 -11.88
C GLY A 105 -12.52 1.24 -12.10
N CYS A 106 -12.05 0.56 -11.05
CA CYS A 106 -11.03 -0.47 -11.18
C CYS A 106 -11.53 -1.66 -12.02
N LYS A 107 -10.60 -2.34 -12.68
CA LYS A 107 -10.82 -3.68 -13.23
C LYS A 107 -11.15 -4.66 -12.08
N PRO A 108 -11.97 -5.70 -12.32
CA PRO A 108 -12.16 -6.79 -11.37
C PRO A 108 -10.82 -7.38 -10.88
N GLY A 109 -10.76 -7.79 -9.61
CA GLY A 109 -9.52 -8.24 -8.97
C GLY A 109 -8.48 -7.15 -8.65
N GLY A 110 -8.83 -5.87 -8.82
CA GLY A 110 -7.92 -4.74 -8.60
C GLY A 110 -8.45 -3.68 -7.63
N SER A 111 -7.60 -3.24 -6.71
CA SER A 111 -7.81 -2.04 -5.88
C SER A 111 -6.45 -1.54 -5.38
N ALA A 112 -6.38 -0.32 -4.87
CA ALA A 112 -5.18 0.16 -4.18
C ALA A 112 -5.58 0.97 -2.95
N GLU A 113 -4.83 0.83 -1.86
CA GLU A 113 -5.11 1.47 -0.57
C GLU A 113 -3.81 1.90 0.11
N LEU A 114 -3.84 3.08 0.74
CA LEU A 114 -2.76 3.61 1.55
C LEU A 114 -3.24 3.79 2.99
N TRP A 115 -2.57 3.14 3.94
CA TRP A 115 -2.69 3.38 5.36
C TRP A 115 -1.49 4.21 5.83
N THR A 116 -1.74 5.45 6.24
CA THR A 116 -0.72 6.40 6.65
C THR A 116 -0.69 6.51 8.17
N ILE A 117 0.37 6.00 8.82
CA ILE A 117 0.55 6.10 10.26
C ILE A 117 1.10 7.50 10.59
N ALA A 118 0.26 8.38 11.13
CA ALA A 118 0.67 9.75 11.42
C ALA A 118 1.75 9.77 12.51
N SER A 119 2.91 10.36 12.23
CA SER A 119 4.11 10.33 13.07
C SER A 119 4.76 8.95 13.26
N GLY A 120 4.29 7.91 12.56
CA GLY A 120 4.88 6.58 12.63
C GLY A 120 6.25 6.50 11.94
N THR A 121 7.09 5.59 12.42
CA THR A 121 8.49 5.43 11.94
C THR A 121 8.62 4.27 10.94
N HIS A 122 9.86 3.96 10.51
CA HIS A 122 10.13 2.86 9.58
C HIS A 122 9.74 1.49 10.15
N VAL A 123 9.97 1.29 11.45
CA VAL A 123 9.65 0.06 12.17
C VAL A 123 8.69 0.42 13.29
N PRO A 124 7.37 0.52 12.99
CA PRO A 124 6.39 0.95 13.98
C PRO A 124 6.21 -0.08 15.10
N VAL A 125 5.81 0.40 16.27
CA VAL A 125 5.40 -0.48 17.38
C VAL A 125 3.97 -0.94 17.12
N LEU A 126 3.81 -2.07 16.43
CA LEU A 126 2.50 -2.55 15.96
C LEU A 126 1.48 -2.71 17.10
N SER A 127 0.25 -2.23 16.88
CA SER A 127 -0.87 -2.48 17.79
C SER A 127 -1.24 -3.96 17.83
N ASP A 128 -1.86 -4.41 18.93
CA ASP A 128 -2.31 -5.81 19.10
C ASP A 128 -3.32 -6.24 18.02
N THR A 129 -3.98 -5.28 17.36
CA THR A 129 -4.97 -5.53 16.30
C THR A 129 -4.39 -5.43 14.89
N PHE A 130 -3.15 -4.95 14.72
CA PHE A 130 -2.53 -4.70 13.42
C PHE A 130 -2.59 -5.93 12.51
N ALA A 131 -2.17 -7.09 13.02
CA ALA A 131 -2.10 -8.31 12.23
C ALA A 131 -3.51 -8.77 11.79
N ALA A 132 -4.50 -8.69 12.66
CA ALA A 132 -5.88 -9.03 12.33
C ALA A 132 -6.42 -8.12 11.22
N GLN A 133 -6.23 -6.80 11.33
CA GLN A 133 -6.69 -5.85 10.31
C GLN A 133 -6.06 -6.11 8.94
N VAL A 134 -4.75 -6.41 8.88
CA VAL A 134 -4.06 -6.72 7.61
C VAL A 134 -4.55 -8.04 7.03
N VAL A 135 -4.69 -9.09 7.83
CA VAL A 135 -5.17 -10.40 7.37
C VAL A 135 -6.62 -10.33 6.90
N GLU A 136 -7.50 -9.65 7.64
CA GLU A 136 -8.88 -9.41 7.23
C GLU A 136 -8.95 -8.67 5.90
N TRP A 137 -8.10 -7.64 5.72
CA TRP A 137 -7.99 -6.95 4.44
C TRP A 137 -7.55 -7.90 3.32
N LEU A 138 -6.54 -8.74 3.53
CA LEU A 138 -6.08 -9.71 2.52
C LEU A 138 -7.17 -10.74 2.17
N LEU A 139 -7.88 -11.27 3.16
CA LEU A 139 -8.95 -12.25 2.97
C LEU A 139 -10.20 -11.67 2.28
N ALA A 140 -10.45 -10.37 2.46
CA ALA A 140 -11.51 -9.66 1.75
C ALA A 140 -11.20 -9.39 0.27
N HIS A 141 -9.97 -9.67 -0.18
CA HIS A 141 -9.48 -9.45 -1.54
C HIS A 141 -8.94 -10.75 -2.17
N PRO A 142 -9.79 -11.79 -2.34
CA PRO A 142 -9.39 -13.05 -2.94
C PRO A 142 -9.10 -12.89 -4.44
N LYS A 143 -8.45 -13.90 -5.05
CA LYS A 143 -8.35 -13.96 -6.51
C LYS A 143 -9.72 -14.26 -7.07
N ASP A 144 -10.15 -13.53 -8.09
CA ASP A 144 -11.30 -13.90 -8.88
C ASP A 144 -10.95 -15.21 -9.65
N ASN A 145 -11.75 -16.26 -9.46
CA ASN A 145 -11.61 -17.55 -10.15
C ASN A 145 -12.12 -17.50 -11.59
#